data_AF-A0A8C2INI1-F1
#
_entry.id   AF-A0A8C2INI1-F1
#
_cell.length_a   1.000
_cell.length_b   1.000
_cell.length_c   1.000
_cell.angle_alpha   90.00
_cell.angle_beta   90.00
_cell.angle_gamma   90.00
#
_symmetry.space_group_name_H-M   'P 1'
#
loop_
_entity.id
_entity.type
_entity.pdbx_description
1 polymer ?
#
loop_
_entity_poly.entity_id
_entity_poly.type
_entity_poly.pdbx_seq_one_letter_code
_entity_poly.pdbx_strand_id
1 'polypeptide(L)'
;LRAEMTLFYVSGAPPKPHAQVPTKGPQGSDHETRPNTDTNAVRHLYGVFQLSDQWACDSGMNPSLNVCNMTCSALTDDDVTDDIACLKTLMNIT
;
A
#
# COMPACT_ATOMS: atom_id res chain seq x y z
N LEU A 1 -22.35 -12.91 -19.00
CA LEU A 1 -21.13 -12.76 -18.18
C LEU A 1 -21.49 -12.09 -16.85
N ARG A 2 -22.09 -12.82 -15.91
CA ARG A 2 -22.22 -12.45 -14.49
C ARG A 2 -23.01 -13.56 -13.80
N ALA A 3 -22.29 -14.44 -13.11
CA ALA A 3 -22.78 -15.37 -12.07
C ALA A 3 -21.63 -16.21 -11.48
N GLU A 4 -20.51 -16.36 -12.20
CA GLU A 4 -19.45 -17.32 -11.83
C GLU A 4 -18.21 -16.72 -11.14
N MET A 5 -18.22 -15.44 -10.75
CA MET A 5 -17.08 -14.81 -10.05
C MET A 5 -17.28 -14.71 -8.53
N THR A 6 -18.40 -15.23 -8.01
CA THR A 6 -18.74 -15.14 -6.58
C THR A 6 -18.45 -16.45 -5.83
N LEU A 7 -18.46 -17.59 -6.53
CA LEU A 7 -18.35 -18.92 -5.90
C LEU A 7 -16.94 -19.30 -5.44
N PHE A 8 -15.89 -18.70 -6.01
CA PHE A 8 -14.50 -18.97 -5.57
C PHE A 8 -14.04 -18.11 -4.39
N TYR A 9 -14.74 -17.01 -4.05
CA TYR A 9 -14.30 -16.02 -3.06
C TYR A 9 -14.79 -16.26 -1.62
N VAL A 10 -15.69 -17.23 -1.41
CA VAL A 10 -16.41 -17.41 -0.13
C VAL A 10 -15.94 -18.70 0.58
N SER A 11 -14.67 -18.78 0.99
CA SER A 11 -14.21 -19.81 1.97
C SER A 11 -12.84 -19.56 2.63
N GLY A 12 -12.20 -18.40 2.47
CA GLY A 12 -10.92 -18.12 3.13
C GLY A 12 -11.12 -17.38 4.47
N ALA A 13 -10.75 -18.00 5.59
CA ALA A 13 -10.49 -17.23 6.81
C ALA A 13 -9.36 -16.21 6.53
N PRO A 14 -9.37 -15.02 7.14
CA PRO A 14 -8.28 -14.05 6.95
C PRO A 14 -6.95 -14.69 7.36
N PRO A 15 -5.92 -14.65 6.49
CA PRO A 15 -4.60 -15.15 6.86
C PRO A 15 -4.10 -14.35 8.05
N LYS A 16 -3.57 -15.07 9.05
CA LYS A 16 -2.95 -14.44 10.22
C LYS A 16 -1.83 -13.52 9.73
N PRO A 17 -1.59 -12.37 10.40
CA PRO A 17 -0.42 -11.56 10.11
C PRO A 17 0.82 -12.46 10.25
N HIS A 18 1.42 -12.80 9.13
CA HIS A 18 2.74 -13.40 9.15
C HIS A 18 3.66 -12.26 9.62
N ALA A 19 4.29 -12.44 10.77
CA ALA A 19 5.36 -11.56 11.21
C ALA A 19 6.48 -11.66 10.17
N GLN A 20 6.43 -10.76 9.19
CA GLN A 20 7.45 -10.66 8.16
C GLN A 20 8.71 -10.14 8.84
N VAL A 21 9.77 -10.95 8.79
CA VAL A 21 11.13 -10.50 9.07
C VAL A 21 11.38 -9.28 8.18
N PRO A 22 11.95 -8.16 8.68
CA PRO A 22 12.21 -6.98 7.86
C PRO A 22 13.18 -7.38 6.73
N THR A 23 12.63 -7.65 5.56
CA THR A 23 13.44 -7.96 4.38
C THR A 23 13.53 -6.65 3.64
N LYS A 24 14.67 -5.99 3.80
CA LYS A 24 15.04 -4.76 3.11
C LYS A 24 14.76 -4.94 1.61
N GLY A 25 13.71 -4.26 1.11
CA GLY A 25 13.34 -4.28 -0.29
C GLY A 25 14.44 -3.68 -1.18
N PRO A 26 14.39 -3.90 -2.51
CA PRO A 26 15.46 -3.50 -3.42
C PRO A 26 15.59 -1.97 -3.45
N GLN A 27 16.83 -1.49 -3.35
CA GLN A 27 17.19 -0.10 -3.57
C GLN A 27 16.91 0.28 -5.03
N GLY A 28 15.88 1.10 -5.24
CA GLY A 28 15.57 1.71 -6.52
C GLY A 28 16.41 2.98 -6.74
N SER A 29 17.40 2.87 -7.64
CA SER A 29 18.10 3.90 -8.40
C SER A 29 18.55 5.18 -7.67
N ASP A 30 19.84 5.21 -7.32
CA ASP A 30 20.55 6.41 -6.89
C ASP A 30 20.51 7.51 -7.96
N HIS A 31 19.84 8.62 -7.67
CA HIS A 31 20.13 9.90 -8.31
C HIS A 31 20.40 10.93 -7.21
N GLU A 32 21.68 11.11 -6.89
CA GLU A 32 22.21 12.09 -5.93
C GLU A 32 21.81 13.51 -6.39
N THR A 33 21.01 14.23 -5.58
CA THR A 33 20.87 15.68 -5.69
C THR A 33 20.60 16.31 -4.32
N ARG A 34 21.69 16.88 -3.75
CA ARG A 34 21.83 18.08 -2.89
C ARG A 34 20.79 18.33 -1.75
N PRO A 35 21.22 18.56 -0.49
CA PRO A 35 20.31 18.87 0.61
C PRO A 35 19.87 20.33 0.54
N ASN A 36 18.67 20.57 0.03
CA ASN A 36 17.95 21.82 0.31
C ASN A 36 17.10 21.60 1.57
N THR A 37 17.24 22.50 2.54
CA THR A 37 16.46 22.54 3.79
C THR A 37 15.03 23.05 3.57
N ASP A 38 14.33 22.41 2.65
CA ASP A 38 12.87 22.33 2.64
C ASP A 38 12.60 20.86 2.94
N THR A 39 11.85 20.53 4.00
CA THR A 39 11.46 19.14 4.26
C THR A 39 10.42 18.70 3.22
N ASN A 40 10.82 18.63 1.96
CA ASN A 40 10.07 18.04 0.86
C ASN A 40 10.06 16.53 1.11
N ALA A 41 9.18 16.10 2.00
CA ALA A 41 8.93 14.70 2.27
C ALA A 41 8.58 14.02 0.93
N VAL A 42 9.52 13.24 0.40
CA VAL A 42 9.36 12.51 -0.86
C VAL A 42 8.23 11.52 -0.67
N ARG A 43 7.16 11.68 -1.45
CA ARG A 43 5.99 10.79 -1.38
C ARG A 43 6.17 9.61 -2.33
N HIS A 44 5.87 8.43 -1.83
CA HIS A 44 6.05 7.19 -2.55
C HIS A 44 4.69 6.62 -2.96
N LEU A 45 4.65 5.93 -4.09
CA LEU A 45 3.48 5.24 -4.61
C LEU A 45 3.71 3.73 -4.52
N TYR A 46 2.69 2.99 -4.11
CA TYR A 46 2.76 1.55 -3.83
C TYR A 46 1.71 0.80 -4.65
N GLY A 47 2.05 -0.43 -5.01
CA GLY A 47 1.12 -1.38 -5.62
C GLY A 47 0.68 -1.08 -7.05
N VAL A 48 -0.16 -1.97 -7.56
CA VAL A 48 -0.69 -1.91 -8.93
C VAL A 48 -1.56 -0.67 -9.17
N PHE A 49 -2.17 -0.12 -8.11
CA PHE A 49 -3.00 1.08 -8.17
C PHE A 49 -2.23 2.38 -7.89
N GLN A 50 -0.91 2.29 -7.63
CA GLN A 50 -0.05 3.45 -7.37
C GLN A 50 -0.59 4.35 -6.24
N LEU A 51 -0.95 3.74 -5.10
CA LEU A 51 -1.51 4.46 -3.95
C LEU A 51 -0.41 5.15 -3.13
N SER A 52 -0.65 6.39 -2.71
CA SER A 52 0.37 7.21 -2.02
C SER A 52 0.48 6.91 -0.53
N ASP A 53 1.72 6.82 -0.01
CA ASP A 53 2.01 6.75 1.43
C ASP A 53 1.61 8.01 2.23
N GLN A 54 1.27 9.12 1.57
CA GLN A 54 0.75 10.28 2.27
C GLN A 54 -0.70 10.07 2.74
N TRP A 55 -1.47 9.24 2.02
CA TRP A 55 -2.92 9.12 2.20
C TRP A 55 -3.35 7.70 2.57
N ALA A 56 -2.87 6.71 1.82
CA ALA A 56 -3.42 5.36 1.85
C ALA A 56 -2.92 4.54 3.05
N CYS A 57 -1.60 4.48 3.21
CA CYS A 57 -0.91 3.53 4.08
C CYS A 57 0.25 4.21 4.84
N ASP A 58 0.74 3.56 5.88
CA ASP A 58 1.94 3.99 6.61
C ASP A 58 3.20 3.30 6.06
N SER A 59 4.16 4.09 5.57
CA SER A 59 5.47 3.61 5.09
C SER A 59 6.55 3.62 6.17
N GLY A 60 6.28 4.23 7.33
CA GLY A 60 7.27 4.48 8.39
C GLY A 60 8.33 5.52 8.05
N MET A 61 8.33 6.07 6.82
CA MET A 61 9.32 7.05 6.35
C MET A 61 8.79 8.48 6.39
N ASN A 62 7.51 8.68 6.09
CA ASN A 62 6.86 9.98 6.02
C ASN A 62 5.57 10.01 6.83
N PRO A 63 5.12 11.18 7.35
CA PRO A 63 3.80 11.31 7.95
C PRO A 63 2.69 10.93 6.96
N SER A 64 1.79 10.06 7.39
CA SER A 64 0.66 9.54 6.61
C SER A 64 -0.66 9.81 7.32
N LEU A 65 -1.72 10.05 6.54
CA LEU A 65 -3.09 10.00 7.04
C LEU A 65 -3.57 8.56 7.30
N ASN A 66 -2.92 7.59 6.66
CA ASN A 66 -3.17 6.16 6.77
C ASN A 66 -4.67 5.82 6.79
N VAL A 67 -5.39 6.33 5.79
CA VAL A 67 -6.85 6.19 5.67
C VAL A 67 -7.28 4.72 5.67
N CYS A 68 -6.48 3.85 5.06
CA CYS A 68 -6.76 2.42 4.96
C CYS A 68 -6.30 1.63 6.19
N ASN A 69 -5.69 2.30 7.18
CA ASN A 69 -5.22 1.71 8.44
C ASN A 69 -4.34 0.48 8.24
N MET A 70 -3.34 0.59 7.37
CA MET A 70 -2.44 -0.49 6.96
C MET A 70 -1.01 0.00 6.70
N THR A 71 -0.04 -0.92 6.72
CA THR A 71 1.34 -0.65 6.31
C THR A 71 1.49 -0.75 4.79
N CYS A 72 2.34 0.08 4.18
CA CYS A 72 2.47 0.10 2.71
C CYS A 72 3.02 -1.20 2.08
N SER A 73 3.58 -2.11 2.87
CA SER A 73 3.98 -3.45 2.38
C SER A 73 2.79 -4.29 1.92
N ALA A 74 1.62 -4.10 2.51
CA ALA A 74 0.40 -4.83 2.16
C ALA A 74 -0.03 -4.52 0.71
N LEU A 75 0.14 -3.27 0.28
CA LEU A 75 -0.13 -2.84 -1.09
C LEU A 75 0.86 -3.39 -2.15
N THR A 76 1.87 -4.13 -1.73
CA THR A 76 2.91 -4.66 -2.63
C THR A 76 3.09 -6.17 -2.51
N ASP A 77 2.23 -6.81 -1.72
CA ASP A 77 2.20 -8.27 -1.65
C ASP A 77 1.39 -8.87 -2.81
N ASP A 78 1.19 -10.19 -2.76
CA ASP A 78 0.53 -10.92 -3.84
C ASP A 78 -1.02 -10.91 -3.72
N ASP A 79 -1.58 -10.46 -2.59
CA ASP A 79 -3.03 -10.42 -2.32
C ASP A 79 -3.61 -9.03 -2.59
N VAL A 80 -4.09 -8.82 -3.81
CA VAL A 80 -4.70 -7.53 -4.21
C VAL A 80 -6.05 -7.21 -3.56
N THR A 81 -6.58 -8.06 -2.67
CA THR A 81 -7.92 -7.90 -2.10
C THR A 81 -8.01 -6.65 -1.21
N ASP A 82 -6.99 -6.41 -0.41
CA ASP A 82 -6.93 -5.27 0.49
C ASP A 82 -6.52 -3.98 -0.25
N ASP A 83 -5.72 -4.06 -1.32
CA ASP A 83 -5.48 -2.96 -2.26
C ASP A 83 -6.79 -2.42 -2.85
N ILE A 84 -7.65 -3.31 -3.35
CA ILE A 84 -8.94 -2.95 -3.94
C ILE A 84 -9.86 -2.33 -2.87
N ALA A 85 -9.82 -2.85 -1.64
CA ALA A 85 -10.59 -2.29 -0.53
C ALA A 85 -10.10 -0.88 -0.15
N CYS A 86 -8.78 -0.67 -0.13
CA CYS A 86 -8.17 0.63 0.13
C CYS A 86 -8.52 1.65 -0.96
N LEU A 87 -8.40 1.27 -2.24
CA LEU A 87 -8.79 2.12 -3.36
C LEU A 87 -10.26 2.57 -3.26
N LYS A 88 -11.18 1.64 -2.97
CA LYS A 88 -12.60 1.97 -2.77
C LYS A 88 -12.82 2.93 -1.60
N THR A 89 -12.08 2.74 -0.51
CA THR A 89 -12.16 3.63 0.66
C THR A 89 -11.75 5.06 0.29
N LEU A 90 -10.64 5.21 -0.42
CA LEU A 90 -10.16 6.52 -0.90
C LEU A 90 -11.15 7.18 -1.86
N MET A 91 -11.72 6.42 -2.79
CA MET A 91 -12.75 6.92 -3.72
C MET A 91 -14.03 7.39 -3.04
N ASN A 92 -14.34 6.90 -1.83
CA ASN A 92 -15.52 7.31 -1.08
C ASN A 92 -15.28 8.55 -0.19
N ILE A 93 -14.03 9.04 -0.12
CA ILE A 93 -13.66 10.21 0.70
C ILE A 93 -13.54 11.47 -0.15
N THR A 94 -13.25 11.32 -1.45
CA THR A 94 -13.33 12.37 -2.50
C THR A 94 -14.74 12.50 -3.07
#